data_AF-A0A933E0G4-F1
#
_entry.id   AF-A0A933E0G4-F1
#
_cell.length_a   1.000
_cell.length_b   1.000
_cell.length_c   1.000
_cell.angle_alpha   90.00
_cell.angle_beta   90.00
_cell.angle_gamma   90.00
#
_symmetry.space_group_name_H-M   'P 1'
#
loop_
_entity.id
_entity.type
_entity.pdbx_description
1 polymer ?
#
loop_
_entity_poly.entity_id
_entity_poly.type
_entity_poly.pdbx_seq_one_letter_code
_entity_poly.pdbx_strand_id
1 'polypeptide(L)' 'MSIDTEVARRRTFAIISHPDAGKTTLTEKLLLYAGAIQIAGSVKARKASRYATSDWMEIEKQRGISVASSVMQMEYRNC' A
#
# COMPACT_ATOMS: atom_id res chain seq x y z
N MET A 1 -22.22 -4.05 -18.26
CA MET A 1 -20.93 -4.74 -18.08
C MET A 1 -21.23 -6.15 -17.60
N SER A 2 -20.71 -7.19 -18.26
CA SER A 2 -21.01 -8.57 -17.85
C SER A 2 -20.20 -8.97 -16.61
N ILE A 3 -20.68 -9.98 -15.86
CA ILE A 3 -19.93 -10.56 -14.74
C ILE A 3 -18.55 -11.02 -15.20
N ASP A 4 -18.45 -11.64 -16.37
CA ASP A 4 -17.17 -12.10 -16.94
C ASP A 4 -16.17 -10.95 -17.15
N THR A 5 -16.65 -9.79 -17.61
CA THR A 5 -15.82 -8.59 -17.83
C THR A 5 -15.29 -8.05 -16.50
N GLU A 6 -16.14 -8.02 -15.48
CA GLU A 6 -15.80 -7.60 -14.12
C GLU A 6 -14.79 -8.54 -13.45
N VAL A 7 -14.96 -9.85 -13.61
CA VAL A 7 -14.00 -10.84 -13.09
C VAL A 7 -12.66 -10.72 -13.82
N ALA A 8 -12.67 -10.55 -15.14
CA ALA A 8 -11.45 -10.46 -15.95
C ALA A 8 -10.59 -9.21 -15.68
N ARG A 9 -11.16 -8.11 -15.16
CA ARG A 9 -10.39 -6.90 -14.83
C ARG A 9 -9.75 -6.92 -13.44
N ARG A 10 -10.36 -7.60 -12.46
CA ARG A 10 -9.87 -7.62 -11.06
C ARG A 10 -8.52 -8.33 -10.94
N ARG A 11 -7.60 -7.78 -10.14
CA ARG A 11 -6.30 -8.37 -9.80
C ARG A 11 -6.11 -8.35 -8.28
N THR A 12 -6.16 -9.53 -7.65
CA THR A 12 -5.91 -9.69 -6.21
C THR A 12 -4.54 -10.32 -6.00
N PHE A 13 -3.66 -9.66 -5.25
CA PHE A 13 -2.30 -10.14 -4.99
C PHE A 13 -1.83 -9.73 -3.59
N ALA A 14 -0.74 -10.34 -3.14
CA ALA A 14 -0.09 -10.02 -1.87
C ALA A 14 1.41 -9.75 -2.08
N ILE A 15 1.99 -8.87 -1.26
CA ILE A 15 3.42 -8.59 -1.24
C ILE A 15 4.02 -9.28 0.00
N ILE A 16 4.80 -10.34 -0.22
CA ILE A 16 5.45 -11.14 0.82
C ILE A 16 6.97 -10.91 0.72
N SER A 17 7.63 -10.61 1.83
CA SER A 17 9.08 -10.49 1.88
C SER A 17 9.62 -10.54 3.30
N HIS A 18 10.94 -10.68 3.41
CA HIS A 18 11.68 -10.56 4.67
C HIS A 18 11.39 -9.23 5.39
N PRO A 19 11.42 -9.17 6.74
CA PRO A 19 11.45 -7.90 7.48
C PRO A 19 12.41 -6.87 6.86
N ASP A 20 12.00 -5.61 6.84
CA ASP A 20 12.78 -4.47 6.31
C ASP A 20 13.14 -4.49 4.81
N ALA A 21 12.67 -5.48 4.03
CA ALA A 21 12.90 -5.53 2.58
C ALA A 21 12.10 -4.49 1.75
N GLY A 22 11.32 -3.63 2.41
CA GLY A 22 10.65 -2.49 1.76
C GLY A 22 9.24 -2.75 1.22
N LYS A 23 8.48 -3.71 1.77
CA LYS A 23 7.07 -3.97 1.37
C LYS A 23 6.22 -2.70 1.38
N THR A 24 6.26 -1.98 2.49
CA THR A 24 5.48 -0.75 2.69
C THR A 24 5.87 0.32 1.67
N THR A 25 7.17 0.51 1.43
CA THR A 25 7.66 1.46 0.41
C THR A 25 7.15 1.10 -0.98
N LEU A 26 7.13 -0.18 -1.34
CA LEU A 26 6.60 -0.64 -2.63
C LEU A 26 5.09 -0.41 -2.71
N THR A 27 4.35 -0.73 -1.66
CA THR A 27 2.91 -0.49 -1.56
C THR A 27 2.56 0.98 -1.78
N GLU A 28 3.25 1.91 -1.13
CA GLU A 28 2.99 3.35 -1.29
C GLU A 28 3.29 3.84 -2.71
N LYS A 29 4.32 3.30 -3.37
CA LYS A 29 4.61 3.62 -4.77
C LYS A 29 3.53 3.08 -5.72
N LEU A 30 3.02 1.87 -5.48
CA LEU A 30 1.91 1.31 -6.26
C LEU A 30 0.66 2.18 -6.16
N LEU A 31 0.30 2.60 -4.94
CA LEU A 31 -0.84 3.50 -4.72
C LEU A 31 -0.63 4.87 -5.38
N LEU A 32 0.58 5.42 -5.34
CA LEU A 32 0.91 6.68 -6.02
C LEU A 32 0.77 6.55 -7.53
N TYR A 33 1.29 5.47 -8.13
CA TYR A 33 1.21 5.24 -9.57
C TYR A 33 -0.21 4.93 -10.06
N ALA A 34 -1.06 4.40 -9.20
CA ALA A 34 -2.49 4.27 -9.45
C ALA A 34 -3.27 5.58 -9.24
N GLY A 35 -2.63 6.63 -8.74
CA GLY A 35 -3.31 7.88 -8.38
C GLY A 35 -4.21 7.77 -7.15
N ALA A 36 -4.18 6.63 -6.44
CA ALA A 36 -4.97 6.36 -5.24
C ALA A 36 -4.51 7.21 -4.04
N ILE A 37 -3.27 7.68 -4.05
CA ILE A 37 -2.75 8.69 -3.12
C ILE A 37 -2.02 9.79 -3.91
N GLN A 38 -2.16 11.04 -3.46
CA GLN A 38 -1.53 12.20 -4.10
C GLN A 38 -0.04 12.33 -3.75
N ILE A 39 0.39 11.75 -2.62
CA ILE A 39 1.77 11.81 -2.11
C ILE A 39 2.11 10.45 -1.50
N ALA A 40 3.21 9.82 -1.93
CA ALA A 40 3.76 8.64 -1.27
C ALA A 40 4.59 9.03 -0.04
N GLY A 41 4.35 8.37 1.09
CA GLY A 41 5.23 8.42 2.25
C GLY A 41 6.59 7.75 1.98
N SER A 42 7.52 7.89 2.92
CA SER A 42 8.74 7.09 2.94
C SER A 42 8.96 6.55 4.35
N VAL A 43 9.02 5.24 4.51
CA VAL A 43 9.22 4.59 5.82
C VAL A 43 10.62 4.87 6.40
N LYS A 44 11.59 5.25 5.58
CA LYS A 44 13.01 5.31 5.96
C LYS A 44 13.46 6.61 6.63
N ALA A 45 12.63 7.21 7.47
CA ALA A 45 13.05 8.43 8.13
C ALA A 45 12.59 8.50 9.58
N ARG A 46 13.50 8.09 10.46
CA ARG A 46 13.63 8.52 11.86
C ARG A 46 13.69 10.07 12.03
N LYS A 47 13.49 10.83 10.95
CA LYS A 47 13.64 12.29 10.82
C LYS A 47 12.80 12.91 9.68
N ALA A 48 11.79 12.21 9.13
CA ALA A 48 10.81 12.86 8.24
C ALA A 48 9.59 13.22 9.07
N SER A 49 9.12 14.46 8.93
CA SER A 49 7.92 14.95 9.62
C SER A 49 6.62 14.31 9.13
N ARG A 50 6.68 13.34 8.20
CA ARG A 50 5.53 12.73 7.54
C ARG A 50 5.64 11.21 7.61
N TYR A 51 4.72 10.64 8.39
CA TYR A 51 4.53 9.20 8.50
C TYR A 51 3.88 8.66 7.21
N ALA A 52 4.13 7.38 6.90
CA ALA A 52 3.47 6.68 5.80
C ALA A 52 1.95 6.75 5.99
N THR A 53 1.21 7.13 4.95
CA THR A 53 -0.27 7.29 5.01
C THR A 53 -1.01 5.96 5.14
N SER A 54 -0.28 4.84 4.97
CA SER A 54 -0.79 3.47 5.12
C SER A 54 -0.78 2.96 6.56
N ASP A 55 -0.09 3.64 7.50
CA ASP A 55 -0.03 3.27 8.91
C ASP A 55 -1.24 3.88 9.66
N TRP A 56 -2.43 3.30 9.46
CA TRP A 56 -3.68 3.79 10.07
C TRP A 56 -3.90 3.35 11.53
N MET A 57 -2.91 2.70 12.18
CA MET A 57 -2.97 2.34 13.60
C MET A 57 -1.78 2.86 14.41
N GLU A 58 -2.08 3.50 15.54
CA GLU A 58 -1.12 4.05 16.50
C GLU A 58 -0.11 3.01 17.03
N ILE A 59 -0.50 1.72 17.02
CA ILE A 59 0.34 0.55 17.33
C ILE A 59 1.48 0.35 16.32
N GLU A 60 1.24 0.55 15.02
CA GLU A 60 2.24 0.35 13.97
C GLU A 60 3.29 1.46 14.03
N LYS A 61 2.82 2.70 14.26
CA LYS A 61 3.66 3.88 14.47
C LYS A 61 4.59 3.74 15.68
N GLN A 62 4.13 3.11 16.76
CA GLN A 62 4.94 2.88 17.97
C GLN A 62 5.97 1.76 17.79
N ARG A 63 5.67 0.73 17.01
CA ARG A 63 6.55 -0.45 16.87
C ARG A 63 7.41 -0.45 15.61
N GLY A 64 7.19 0.48 14.67
CA GLY A 64 7.93 0.54 13.41
C GLY A 64 7.73 -0.70 12.53
N ILE A 65 6.65 -1.44 12.77
CA ILE A 65 6.28 -2.67 12.06
C ILE A 65 4.88 -2.50 11.50
N SER A 66 4.68 -2.99 10.28
CA SER A 66 3.35 -3.07 9.68
C SER A 66 2.67 -4.32 10.22
N VAL A 67 1.65 -4.12 11.05
CA VAL A 67 0.86 -5.15 11.74
C VAL A 67 -0.62 -4.81 11.55
N ALA A 68 -1.10 -4.94 10.32
CA ALA A 68 -2.41 -5.53 10.02
C ALA A 68 -2.61 -5.64 8.50
N SER A 69 -3.37 -6.66 8.13
CA SER A 69 -3.86 -6.95 6.79
C SER A 69 -4.80 -5.86 6.26
N SER A 70 -4.29 -4.67 5.98
CA SER A 70 -5.03 -3.63 5.25
C SER A 70 -5.24 -4.12 3.81
N VAL A 71 -6.45 -4.58 3.50
CA VAL A 71 -6.84 -4.83 2.11
C VAL A 71 -6.93 -3.46 1.42
N MET A 72 -6.09 -3.24 0.43
CA MET A 72 -6.07 -2.02 -0.37
C MET A 72 -6.58 -2.33 -1.77
N GLN A 73 -7.56 -1.56 -2.24
CA GLN A 73 -8.07 -1.61 -3.59
C GLN A 73 -7.71 -0.30 -4.30
N MET A 74 -7.19 -0.41 -5.53
CA MET A 74 -6.87 0.73 -6.39
C MET A 74 -7.22 0.37 -7.83
N GLU A 75 -7.54 1.37 -8.64
CA GLU A 75 -7.73 1.20 -10.08
C GLU A 75 -6.41 1.50 -10.81
N TYR A 76 -5.96 0.58 -11.67
CA TYR A 76 -4.75 0.79 -12.44
C TYR A 76 -4.93 0.26 -13.87
N ARG A 77 -4.79 1.14 -14.87
CA ARG A 77 -4.96 0.80 -16.29
C ARG A 77 -6.27 0.07 -16.59
N ASN A 78 -7.38 0.62 -16.08
CA ASN A 78 -8.75 0.06 -16.22
C ASN A 78 -8.93 -1.34 -15.60
N CYS A 79 -8.10 -1.70 -14.61
CA CYS A 79 -8.17 -2.92 -13.83
C CYS A 79 -8.42 -2.61 -12.35
#